data_AF-A0AAU6MVT2-F1
#
_entry.id   AF-A0AAU6MVT2-F1
#
_cell.length_a   1.000
_cell.length_b   1.000
_cell.length_c   1.000
_cell.angle_alpha   90.00
_cell.angle_beta   90.00
_cell.angle_gamma   90.00
#
_symmetry.space_group_name_H-M   'P 1'
#
loop_
_entity.id
_entity.type
_entity.pdbx_description
1 polymer ?
#
loop_
_entity_poly.entity_id
_entity_poly.type
_entity_poly.pdbx_seq_one_letter_code
_entity_poly.pdbx_strand_id
1 'polypeptide(L)'
;MKVRADIAGLIREGHTNESIAHRLGCDRATVAYARKALRFPPADHLGRLYAEAVPTGRVRDYQPPNGRMPLSPAQQAANRATLLAALRGEAA
;
A
#
# COMPACT_ATOMS: atom_id res chain seq x y z
N MET A 1 4.55 -22.45 22.11
CA MET A 1 4.22 -21.10 22.60
C MET A 1 2.91 -21.16 23.37
N LYS A 2 2.85 -20.64 24.60
CA LYS A 2 1.57 -20.51 25.31
C LYS A 2 0.86 -19.25 24.80
N VAL A 3 -0.33 -19.41 24.22
CA VAL A 3 -1.17 -18.28 23.79
C VAL A 3 -1.95 -17.80 25.01
N ARG A 4 -1.85 -16.50 25.34
CA ARG A 4 -2.65 -15.92 26.42
C ARG A 4 -4.14 -15.97 26.06
N ALA A 5 -4.98 -16.28 27.03
CA ALA A 5 -6.41 -16.50 26.80
C ALA A 5 -7.15 -15.23 26.34
N ASP A 6 -6.71 -14.05 26.80
CA ASP A 6 -7.21 -12.73 26.39
C ASP A 6 -6.98 -12.45 24.90
N ILE A 7 -5.77 -12.71 24.40
CA ILE A 7 -5.44 -12.59 22.97
C ILE A 7 -6.29 -13.57 22.15
N ALA A 8 -6.43 -14.82 22.62
CA ALA A 8 -7.22 -15.83 21.93
C ALA A 8 -8.72 -15.46 21.85
N GLY A 9 -9.29 -14.86 22.90
CA GLY A 9 -10.66 -14.35 22.91
C GLY A 9 -10.87 -13.30 21.83
N LEU A 10 -10.03 -12.26 21.83
CA LEU A 10 -10.14 -11.16 20.87
C LEU A 10 -9.91 -11.59 19.42
N ILE A 11 -9.04 -12.59 19.18
CA ILE A 11 -8.85 -13.17 17.84
C ILE A 11 -10.13 -13.84 17.35
N ARG A 12 -10.84 -14.60 18.22
CA ARG A 12 -12.10 -15.26 17.86
C ARG A 12 -13.23 -14.27 17.62
N GLU A 13 -13.23 -13.15 18.35
CA GLU A 13 -14.16 -12.03 18.15
C GLU A 13 -13.89 -11.25 16.84
N GLY A 14 -12.78 -11.52 16.16
CA GLY A 14 -12.47 -10.94 14.85
C GLY A 14 -11.65 -9.64 14.90
N HIS A 15 -11.07 -9.28 16.06
CA HIS A 15 -10.25 -8.08 16.17
C HIS A 15 -8.94 -8.15 15.34
N THR A 16 -8.50 -7.00 14.83
CA THR A 16 -7.21 -6.86 14.13
C THR A 16 -6.03 -6.98 15.09
N ASN A 17 -4.84 -7.27 14.55
CA ASN A 17 -3.64 -7.42 15.38
C ASN A 17 -3.31 -6.10 16.11
N GLU A 18 -3.47 -4.96 15.42
CA GLU A 18 -3.28 -3.61 15.94
C GLU A 18 -4.28 -3.29 17.05
N SER A 19 -5.57 -3.60 16.87
CA SER A 19 -6.60 -3.36 17.89
C SER A 19 -6.31 -4.14 19.18
N ILE A 20 -5.91 -5.40 19.05
CA ILE A 20 -5.55 -6.26 20.18
C ILE A 20 -4.29 -5.74 20.89
N ALA A 21 -3.26 -5.39 20.10
CA ALA A 21 -2.00 -4.85 20.60
C ALA A 21 -2.22 -3.57 21.43
N HIS A 22 -3.01 -2.63 20.90
CA HIS A 22 -3.37 -1.40 21.61
C HIS A 22 -4.19 -1.68 22.88
N ARG A 23 -5.19 -2.57 22.82
CA ARG A 23 -6.07 -2.87 23.95
C ARG A 23 -5.34 -3.58 25.10
N LEU A 24 -4.43 -4.49 24.79
CA LEU A 24 -3.72 -5.30 25.76
C LEU A 24 -2.32 -4.77 26.11
N GLY A 25 -1.89 -3.66 25.50
CA GLY A 25 -0.57 -3.06 25.71
C GLY A 25 0.56 -4.01 25.33
N CYS A 26 0.41 -4.78 24.25
CA CYS A 26 1.40 -5.75 23.79
C CYS A 26 1.89 -5.46 22.38
N ASP A 27 3.04 -6.03 22.01
CA ASP A 27 3.59 -5.85 20.67
C ASP A 27 2.73 -6.57 19.61
N ARG A 28 2.56 -5.93 18.45
CA ARG A 28 1.77 -6.47 17.34
C ARG A 28 2.26 -7.84 16.86
N ALA A 29 3.57 -8.08 16.87
CA ALA A 29 4.15 -9.36 16.47
C ALA A 29 3.70 -10.47 17.44
N THR A 30 3.53 -10.17 18.73
CA THR A 30 2.99 -11.13 19.72
C THR A 30 1.61 -11.64 19.30
N VAL A 31 0.74 -10.73 18.86
CA VAL A 31 -0.61 -11.08 18.38
C VAL A 31 -0.53 -11.86 17.07
N ALA A 32 0.36 -11.48 16.14
CA ALA A 32 0.56 -12.20 14.90
C ALA A 32 1.05 -13.65 15.13
N TYR A 33 1.97 -13.86 16.07
CA TYR A 33 2.40 -15.19 16.48
C TYR A 33 1.27 -16.00 17.12
N ALA A 34 0.46 -15.40 18.00
CA ALA A 34 -0.71 -16.04 18.60
C ALA A 34 -1.72 -16.49 17.54
N ARG A 35 -2.01 -15.64 16.57
CA ARG A 35 -2.91 -15.93 15.44
C ARG A 35 -2.40 -17.10 14.60
N LYS A 36 -1.09 -17.11 14.27
CA LYS A 36 -0.44 -18.23 13.58
C LYS A 36 -0.51 -19.53 14.39
N ALA A 37 -0.26 -19.47 15.69
CA ALA A 37 -0.32 -20.64 16.58
C ALA A 37 -1.74 -21.23 16.67
N LEU A 38 -2.76 -20.38 16.64
CA LEU A 38 -4.17 -20.78 16.62
C LEU A 38 -4.70 -21.14 15.22
N ARG A 39 -3.86 -21.08 14.18
CA ARG A 39 -4.22 -21.33 12.76
C ARG A 39 -5.34 -20.43 12.24
N PHE A 40 -5.50 -19.22 12.79
CA PHE A 40 -6.40 -18.22 12.23
C PHE A 40 -5.73 -17.51 11.04
N PRO A 41 -6.50 -17.09 10.02
CA PRO A 41 -5.96 -16.31 8.92
C PRO A 41 -5.39 -14.98 9.45
N PRO A 42 -4.35 -14.43 8.79
CA PRO A 42 -3.82 -13.12 9.14
C PRO A 42 -4.95 -12.07 9.07
N ALA A 43 -5.02 -11.20 10.10
CA ALA A 43 -6.04 -10.14 10.18
C ALA A 43 -6.02 -9.21 8.95
N ASP A 44 -4.88 -9.17 8.25
CA ASP A 44 -4.66 -8.44 7.01
C ASP A 44 -5.52 -8.95 5.84
N HIS A 45 -6.37 -9.97 5.99
CA HIS A 45 -7.36 -10.26 4.95
C HIS A 45 -8.35 -9.10 4.79
N LEU A 46 -8.73 -8.42 5.88
CA LEU A 46 -9.51 -7.17 5.82
C LEU A 46 -8.63 -6.01 5.33
N GLY A 47 -7.36 -5.95 5.75
CA GLY A 47 -6.40 -4.96 5.24
C GLY A 47 -6.19 -5.07 3.72
N ARG A 48 -6.13 -6.28 3.16
CA ARG A 48 -6.12 -6.54 1.71
C ARG A 48 -7.44 -6.16 1.07
N LEU A 49 -8.57 -6.55 1.65
CA LEU A 49 -9.90 -6.21 1.11
C LEU A 49 -10.12 -4.68 1.05
N TYR A 50 -9.69 -3.96 2.08
CA TYR A 50 -9.73 -2.49 2.11
C TYR A 50 -8.63 -1.84 1.25
N ALA A 51 -7.46 -2.46 1.10
CA ALA A 51 -6.42 -1.99 0.17
C ALA A 51 -6.84 -2.18 -1.30
N GLU A 52 -7.58 -3.24 -1.62
CA GLU A 52 -8.20 -3.46 -2.93
C GLU A 52 -9.31 -2.43 -3.21
N ALA A 53 -9.97 -1.91 -2.17
CA ALA A 53 -11.00 -0.88 -2.29
C ALA A 53 -10.46 0.55 -2.44
N VAL A 54 -9.15 0.79 -2.26
CA VAL A 54 -8.54 2.08 -2.63
C VAL A 54 -8.05 1.94 -4.07
N PRO A 55 -8.69 2.58 -5.06
CA PRO A 55 -8.12 2.65 -6.38
C PRO A 55 -6.84 3.47 -6.24
N THR A 56 -5.69 2.79 -6.26
CA THR A 56 -4.36 3.42 -6.23
C THR A 56 -4.08 4.27 -7.48
N GLY A 57 -5.10 4.60 -8.28
CA GLY A 57 -5.03 5.25 -9.59
C GLY A 57 -4.26 4.45 -10.64
N ARG A 58 -3.59 3.36 -10.23
CA ARG A 58 -2.76 2.51 -11.07
C ARG A 58 -3.60 1.38 -11.62
N VAL A 59 -4.20 1.64 -12.77
CA VAL A 59 -4.76 0.58 -13.60
C VAL A 59 -3.58 -0.17 -14.21
N ARG A 60 -3.33 -1.40 -13.75
CA ARG A 60 -2.17 -2.23 -14.12
C ARG A 60 -1.99 -2.34 -15.64
N ASP A 61 -3.10 -2.35 -16.36
CA ASP A 61 -3.16 -2.58 -17.80
C ASP A 61 -3.62 -1.32 -18.57
N TYR A 62 -3.47 -0.12 -17.97
CA TYR A 62 -3.81 1.13 -18.68
C TYR A 62 -2.83 1.39 -19.81
N GLN A 63 -3.34 1.28 -21.03
CA GLN A 63 -2.67 1.74 -22.23
C GLN A 63 -3.38 2.98 -22.76
N PRO A 64 -2.65 4.10 -22.93
CA PRO A 64 -3.21 5.26 -23.59
C PRO A 64 -3.51 4.94 -25.08
N PRO A 65 -4.50 5.62 -25.71
CA PRO A 65 -4.99 5.29 -27.06
C PRO A 65 -3.95 5.30 -28.17
N ASN A 66 -2.85 6.04 -27.96
CA ASN A 66 -1.74 6.20 -28.90
C ASN A 66 -0.51 5.37 -28.52
N GLY A 67 -0.63 4.47 -27.53
CA GLY A 67 0.46 3.61 -27.04
C GLY A 67 1.60 4.36 -26.34
N ARG A 68 1.52 5.69 -26.19
CA ARG A 68 2.55 6.52 -25.58
C ARG A 68 2.10 6.99 -24.21
N MET A 69 2.85 6.59 -23.19
CA MET A 69 2.63 7.09 -21.84
C MET A 69 2.73 8.61 -21.80
N PRO A 70 1.78 9.31 -21.16
CA PRO A 70 1.88 10.75 -20.98
C PRO A 70 3.11 11.10 -20.14
N LEU A 71 3.84 12.13 -20.55
CA LEU A 71 4.99 12.63 -19.79
C LEU A 71 4.53 13.26 -18.48
N SER A 72 5.31 13.06 -17.41
CA SER A 72 5.08 13.78 -16.15
C SER A 72 5.26 15.29 -16.32
N PRO A 73 4.60 16.13 -15.49
CA PRO A 73 4.76 17.59 -15.58
C PRO A 73 6.21 18.08 -15.52
N ALA A 74 7.04 17.43 -14.68
CA ALA A 74 8.46 17.75 -14.57
C ALA A 74 9.23 17.45 -15.87
N GLN A 75 8.95 16.32 -16.51
CA GLN A 75 9.57 15.96 -17.80
C GLN A 75 9.13 16.88 -18.93
N GLN A 76 7.86 17.31 -18.95
CA GLN A 76 7.37 18.28 -19.93
C GLN A 76 8.10 19.63 -19.79
N ALA A 77 8.31 20.11 -18.56
CA ALA A 77 9.04 21.34 -18.30
C ALA A 77 10.51 21.25 -18.74
N ALA A 78 11.19 20.13 -18.44
CA ALA A 78 12.56 19.90 -18.87
C ALA A 78 12.68 19.87 -20.40
N ASN A 79 11.80 19.12 -21.09
CA ASN A 79 11.79 19.06 -22.55
C ASN A 79 11.53 20.43 -23.19
N ARG A 80 10.62 21.22 -22.60
CA ARG A 80 10.34 22.58 -23.06
C ARG A 80 11.57 23.49 -22.91
N ALA A 81 12.27 23.41 -21.79
CA ALA A 81 13.49 24.19 -21.56
C ALA A 81 14.58 23.83 -22.59
N THR A 82 14.80 22.53 -22.84
CA THR A 82 15.76 22.06 -23.86
C THR A 82 15.38 22.54 -25.25
N LEU A 83 14.11 22.44 -25.63
CA LEU A 83 13.62 22.92 -26.93
C LEU A 83 13.85 24.43 -27.10
N LEU A 84 13.53 25.22 -26.08
CA LEU A 84 13.73 26.68 -26.11
C LEU A 84 15.22 27.06 -26.20
N ALA A 85 16.11 26.29 -25.58
CA ALA A 85 17.55 26.51 -25.70
C ALA A 85 18.05 26.21 -27.12
N ALA A 86 17.60 25.09 -27.72
CA ALA A 86 17.95 24.72 -29.09
C ALA A 86 17.47 25.77 -30.11
N LEU A 87 16.22 26.20 -30.01
CA LEU A 87 15.66 27.22 -30.91
C LEU A 87 16.35 28.58 -30.80
N ARG A 88 16.90 28.93 -29.62
CA ARG A 88 17.71 30.15 -29.46
C ARG A 88 19.11 30.00 -30.05
N GLY A 89 19.68 28.79 -30.05
CA GLY A 89 20.98 28.51 -30.63
C GLY A 89 20.97 28.43 -32.16
N GLU A 90 19.87 27.97 -32.76
CA GLU A 90 19.70 27.95 -34.23
C GLU A 90 19.31 29.31 -34.83
N ALA A 91 18.87 30.27 -34.01
CA ALA A 91 18.52 31.62 -34.41
C ALA A 91 19.69 32.63 -34.31
N ALA A 92 20.90 32.17 -34.04
CA ALA A 92 22.15 32.94 -33.95
C ALA A 92 23.12 32.54 -35.07
#